data_AF-A0A2P5MSF6-F1
#
_entry.id   AF-A0A2P5MSF6-F1
#
_cell.length_a   1.000
_cell.length_b   1.000
_cell.length_c   1.000
_cell.angle_alpha   90.00
_cell.angle_beta   90.00
_cell.angle_gamma   90.00
#
_symmetry.space_group_name_H-M   'P 1'
#
loop_
_entity.id
_entity.type
_entity.pdbx_description
1 polymer ?
#
loop_
_entity_poly.entity_id
_entity_poly.type
_entity_poly.pdbx_seq_one_letter_code
_entity_poly.pdbx_strand_id
1 'polypeptide(L)'
;MVGIDYRGIPSLGVASTVTGTDWYLVAKIDRTEVNAKAMNDMVWVGLVGVLALFAVAAGYYLLRQMQQLDTAQLTQEIQAERLRALNLLAEIADSSDDAIFAKDLQGRYILFNRAAGVYVGKTADEVLGQDDRALFPKDQAEMLMAFGQRVVKENRVLTLEEVLDTQDGERVFLSTKGPLHDAQGQVFGVFGISRDITTRVSVAKTLKKQSVTLQNQNQELERFNRAMVGRELDMIKLKRTINELSSQLGQEPPFNLGFADELD
;
A
#
# COMPACT_ATOMS: atom_id res chain seq x y z
N MET A 1 -60.00 -69.85 25.38
CA MET A 1 -59.81 -69.89 26.85
C MET A 1 -58.32 -69.83 27.15
N VAL A 2 -57.92 -69.10 28.20
CA VAL A 2 -56.53 -69.07 28.70
C VAL A 2 -56.44 -70.07 29.84
N GLY A 3 -55.46 -70.96 29.81
CA GLY A 3 -55.30 -72.00 30.83
C GLY A 3 -53.85 -72.48 30.93
N ILE A 4 -53.60 -73.31 31.93
CA ILE A 4 -52.30 -73.98 32.11
C ILE A 4 -52.47 -75.40 31.56
N ASP A 5 -51.58 -75.84 30.68
CA ASP A 5 -51.63 -77.20 30.15
C ASP A 5 -51.16 -78.23 31.20
N TYR A 6 -51.30 -79.52 30.91
CA TYR A 6 -50.91 -80.59 31.84
C TYR A 6 -49.40 -80.64 32.17
N ARG A 7 -48.57 -79.85 31.48
CA ARG A 7 -47.12 -79.69 31.73
C ARG A 7 -46.82 -78.44 32.56
N GLY A 8 -47.83 -77.68 32.99
CA GLY A 8 -47.66 -76.45 33.76
C GLY A 8 -47.38 -75.20 32.90
N ILE A 9 -47.53 -75.27 31.57
CA ILE A 9 -47.20 -74.17 30.66
C ILE A 9 -48.46 -73.35 30.32
N PRO A 10 -48.41 -72.01 30.39
CA PRO A 10 -49.52 -71.16 29.95
C PRO A 10 -49.83 -71.36 28.46
N SER A 11 -51.06 -71.71 28.13
CA SER A 11 -51.51 -71.99 26.75
C SER A 11 -52.82 -71.26 26.42
N LEU A 12 -53.04 -71.07 25.12
CA LEU A 12 -54.28 -70.55 24.55
C LEU A 12 -54.99 -71.69 23.82
N GLY A 13 -56.23 -71.98 24.23
CA GLY A 13 -57.04 -73.03 23.62
C GLY A 13 -58.33 -72.49 23.00
N VAL A 14 -58.72 -73.04 21.85
CA VAL A 14 -60.04 -72.88 21.25
C VAL A 14 -60.65 -74.27 21.07
N ALA A 15 -61.88 -74.44 21.51
CA ALA A 15 -62.65 -75.66 21.33
C ALA A 15 -63.79 -75.39 20.35
N SER A 16 -63.93 -76.24 19.33
CA SER A 16 -65.06 -76.23 18.41
C SER A 16 -65.72 -77.60 18.38
N THR A 17 -67.04 -77.63 18.20
CA THR A 17 -67.81 -78.87 18.05
C THR A 17 -67.63 -79.43 16.65
N VAL A 18 -67.46 -80.75 16.52
CA VAL A 18 -67.46 -81.41 15.21
C VAL A 18 -68.91 -81.77 14.84
N THR A 19 -69.43 -81.09 13.81
CA THR A 19 -70.84 -81.17 13.41
C THR A 19 -71.26 -82.62 13.14
N GLY A 20 -72.32 -83.08 13.82
CA GLY A 20 -72.85 -84.44 13.70
C GLY A 20 -72.25 -85.46 14.67
N THR A 21 -71.43 -85.02 15.64
CA THR A 21 -70.83 -85.89 16.66
C THR A 21 -70.76 -85.21 18.03
N ASP A 22 -70.66 -86.00 19.11
CA ASP A 22 -70.43 -85.48 20.48
C ASP A 22 -68.96 -85.11 20.75
N TRP A 23 -68.14 -85.00 19.70
CA TRP A 23 -66.71 -84.74 19.82
C TRP A 23 -66.42 -83.24 19.75
N TYR A 24 -65.51 -82.79 20.62
CA TYR A 24 -64.95 -81.45 20.61
C TYR A 24 -63.52 -81.50 20.07
N LEU A 25 -63.24 -80.68 19.07
CA LEU A 25 -61.87 -80.43 18.62
C LEU A 25 -61.28 -79.30 19.47
N VAL A 26 -60.26 -79.63 20.26
CA VAL A 26 -59.53 -78.62 21.05
C VAL A 26 -58.17 -78.38 20.41
N ALA A 27 -58.00 -77.21 19.82
CA ALA A 27 -56.70 -76.72 19.38
C ALA A 27 -56.08 -75.89 20.50
N LYS A 28 -54.85 -76.22 20.90
CA LYS A 28 -54.07 -75.44 21.89
C LYS A 28 -52.75 -74.97 21.30
N ILE A 29 -52.29 -73.79 21.69
CA ILE A 29 -50.98 -73.26 21.36
C ILE A 29 -50.29 -72.73 22.62
N ASP A 30 -49.03 -73.09 22.82
CA ASP A 30 -48.25 -72.66 24.00
C ASP A 30 -47.91 -71.17 23.88
N ARG A 31 -48.20 -70.38 24.92
CA ARG A 31 -47.96 -68.92 24.89
C ARG A 31 -46.47 -68.57 24.79
N THR A 32 -45.62 -69.43 25.32
CA THR A 32 -44.16 -69.28 25.22
C THR A 32 -43.68 -69.36 23.78
N GLU A 33 -44.25 -70.26 22.97
CA GLU A 33 -43.93 -70.35 21.53
C GLU A 33 -44.45 -69.13 20.74
N VAL A 34 -45.67 -68.68 21.03
CA VAL A 34 -46.27 -67.50 20.39
C VAL A 34 -45.47 -66.22 20.73
N ASN A 35 -45.11 -66.04 22.00
CA ASN A 35 -44.38 -64.85 22.46
C ASN A 35 -42.90 -64.90 22.09
N ALA A 36 -42.24 -66.06 22.07
CA ALA A 36 -40.83 -66.18 21.70
C ALA A 36 -40.57 -65.68 20.28
N LYS A 37 -41.50 -65.95 19.35
CA LYS A 37 -41.42 -65.44 17.99
C LYS A 37 -41.58 -63.92 17.92
N ALA A 38 -42.58 -63.37 18.62
CA ALA A 38 -42.80 -61.92 18.66
C ALA A 38 -41.67 -61.13 19.36
N MET A 39 -41.05 -61.72 20.39
CA MET A 39 -39.95 -61.09 21.12
C MET A 39 -38.70 -60.93 20.24
N ASN A 40 -38.35 -61.96 19.45
CA ASN A 40 -37.21 -61.89 18.54
C ASN A 40 -37.42 -60.83 17.44
N ASP A 41 -38.63 -60.72 16.89
CA ASP A 41 -38.96 -59.71 15.89
C ASP A 41 -38.90 -58.28 16.49
N MET A 42 -39.37 -58.09 17.72
CA MET A 42 -39.26 -56.80 18.43
C MET A 42 -37.80 -56.41 18.70
N VAL A 43 -36.95 -57.37 19.09
CA VAL A 43 -35.52 -57.13 19.30
C VAL A 43 -34.84 -56.73 17.98
N TRP A 44 -35.13 -57.43 16.88
CA TRP A 44 -34.61 -57.10 15.56
C TRP A 44 -35.07 -55.73 15.07
N VAL A 45 -36.36 -55.39 15.19
CA VAL A 45 -36.90 -54.07 14.83
C VAL A 45 -36.25 -52.96 15.65
N GLY A 46 -36.06 -53.18 16.96
CA GLY A 46 -35.36 -52.25 17.84
C GLY A 46 -33.90 -52.03 17.42
N LEU A 47 -33.17 -53.10 17.10
CA LEU A 47 -31.80 -53.04 16.60
C LEU A 47 -31.70 -52.24 15.29
N VAL A 48 -32.60 -52.48 14.34
CA VAL A 48 -32.65 -51.72 13.08
C VAL A 48 -32.96 -50.25 13.34
N GLY A 49 -33.89 -49.94 14.25
CA GLY A 49 -34.22 -48.56 14.62
C GLY A 49 -33.05 -47.83 15.27
N VAL A 50 -32.33 -48.47 16.19
CA VAL A 50 -31.12 -47.91 16.82
C VAL A 50 -30.03 -47.68 15.77
N LEU A 51 -29.84 -48.63 14.85
CA LEU A 51 -28.85 -48.50 13.78
C LEU A 51 -29.22 -47.35 12.80
N ALA A 52 -30.50 -47.19 12.49
CA ALA A 52 -30.99 -46.07 11.68
C ALA A 52 -30.77 -44.71 12.38
N LEU A 53 -31.09 -44.62 13.68
CA LEU A 53 -30.83 -43.42 14.48
C LEU A 53 -29.33 -43.10 14.56
N PHE A 54 -28.49 -44.12 14.73
CA PHE A 54 -27.04 -43.96 14.71
C PHE A 54 -26.54 -43.44 13.36
N ALA A 55 -27.05 -43.97 12.24
CA ALA A 55 -26.68 -43.53 10.89
C ALA A 55 -27.09 -42.07 10.65
N VAL A 56 -28.28 -41.66 11.10
CA VAL A 56 -28.74 -40.26 11.02
C VAL A 56 -27.86 -39.33 11.85
N ALA A 57 -27.55 -39.72 13.10
CA ALA A 57 -26.68 -38.94 13.98
C ALA A 57 -25.26 -38.80 13.41
N ALA A 58 -24.70 -39.89 12.87
CA ALA A 58 -23.40 -39.89 12.21
C ALA A 58 -23.40 -39.00 10.95
N GLY A 59 -24.43 -39.08 10.11
CA GLY A 59 -24.59 -38.22 8.94
C GLY A 59 -24.68 -36.74 9.32
N TYR A 60 -25.48 -36.41 10.34
CA TYR A 60 -25.57 -35.05 10.87
C TYR A 60 -24.22 -34.55 11.41
N TYR A 61 -23.49 -35.39 12.15
CA TYR A 61 -22.16 -35.06 12.66
C TYR A 61 -21.16 -34.77 11.52
N LEU A 62 -21.14 -35.60 10.49
CA LEU A 62 -20.26 -35.43 9.32
C LEU A 62 -20.60 -34.15 8.54
N LEU A 63 -21.88 -33.88 8.29
CA LEU A 63 -22.31 -32.64 7.63
C LEU A 63 -21.87 -31.40 8.41
N ARG A 64 -22.04 -31.43 9.73
CA ARG A 64 -21.61 -30.34 10.62
C ARG A 64 -20.09 -30.16 10.59
N GLN A 65 -19.34 -31.26 10.55
CA GLN A 65 -17.88 -31.23 10.45
C GLN A 65 -17.41 -30.64 9.11
N MET A 66 -18.04 -30.99 7.99
CA MET A 66 -17.71 -30.43 6.68
C MET A 66 -17.96 -28.92 6.63
N GLN A 67 -19.09 -28.44 7.15
CA GLN A 67 -19.39 -27.00 7.23
C GLN A 67 -18.36 -26.22 8.05
N GLN A 68 -17.85 -26.81 9.14
CA GLN A 68 -16.81 -26.20 9.96
C GLN A 68 -15.47 -26.08 9.21
N LEU A 69 -15.13 -27.07 8.39
CA LEU A 69 -13.89 -27.06 7.60
C LEU A 69 -13.96 -26.00 6.50
N ASP A 70 -15.05 -25.92 5.75
CA ASP A 70 -15.21 -24.96 4.65
C ASP A 70 -15.15 -23.50 5.16
N THR A 71 -15.81 -23.22 6.28
CA THR A 71 -15.80 -21.88 6.89
C THR A 71 -14.41 -21.50 7.42
N ALA A 72 -13.68 -22.45 7.99
CA ALA A 72 -12.31 -22.24 8.42
C ALA A 72 -11.37 -21.96 7.24
N GLN A 73 -11.49 -22.71 6.15
CA GLN A 73 -10.70 -22.52 4.93
C GLN A 73 -10.94 -21.15 4.30
N LEU A 74 -12.20 -20.77 4.09
CA LEU A 74 -12.53 -19.46 3.51
C LEU A 74 -11.98 -18.31 4.37
N THR A 75 -12.08 -18.43 5.70
CA THR A 75 -11.53 -17.44 6.61
C THR A 75 -10.01 -17.35 6.48
N GLN A 76 -9.32 -18.50 6.41
CA GLN A 76 -7.87 -18.55 6.24
C GLN A 76 -7.43 -17.95 4.90
N GLU A 77 -8.16 -18.22 3.81
CA GLU A 77 -7.88 -17.66 2.48
C GLU A 77 -8.00 -16.14 2.49
N ILE A 78 -9.10 -15.60 3.04
CA ILE A 78 -9.31 -14.15 3.16
C ILE A 78 -8.21 -13.50 4.01
N GLN A 79 -7.80 -14.14 5.12
CA GLN A 79 -6.71 -13.64 5.95
C GLN A 79 -5.37 -13.66 5.21
N ALA A 80 -5.08 -14.74 4.48
CA ALA A 80 -3.86 -14.87 3.69
C ALA A 80 -3.80 -13.84 2.57
N GLU A 81 -4.92 -13.59 1.88
CA GLU A 81 -5.01 -12.57 0.84
C GLU A 81 -4.82 -11.16 1.40
N ARG A 82 -5.46 -10.83 2.54
CA ARG A 82 -5.24 -9.56 3.24
C ARG A 82 -3.78 -9.37 3.65
N LEU A 83 -3.16 -10.41 4.22
CA LEU A 83 -1.77 -10.34 4.63
C LEU A 83 -0.83 -10.17 3.42
N ARG A 84 -1.10 -10.86 2.31
CA ARG A 84 -0.36 -10.68 1.06
C ARG A 84 -0.48 -9.26 0.53
N ALA A 85 -1.69 -8.67 0.54
CA ALA A 85 -1.90 -7.30 0.11
C ALA A 85 -1.14 -6.29 0.99
N LEU A 86 -1.18 -6.46 2.32
CA LEU A 86 -0.45 -5.60 3.26
C LEU A 86 1.07 -5.72 3.07
N ASN A 87 1.58 -6.94 2.92
CA ASN A 87 3.00 -7.18 2.67
C ASN A 87 3.46 -6.56 1.34
N LEU A 88 2.65 -6.68 0.28
CA LEU A 88 2.95 -6.07 -1.01
C LEU A 88 3.03 -4.53 -0.89
N LEU A 89 2.10 -3.90 -0.18
CA LEU A 89 2.12 -2.45 0.04
C LEU A 89 3.36 -2.01 0.84
N ALA A 90 3.73 -2.78 1.86
CA ALA A 90 4.95 -2.51 2.64
C ALA A 90 6.21 -2.64 1.78
N GLU A 91 6.31 -3.70 0.98
CA GLU A 91 7.45 -3.96 0.10
C GLU A 91 7.59 -2.89 -1.00
N ILE A 92 6.47 -2.46 -1.59
CA ILE A 92 6.45 -1.32 -2.53
C ILE A 92 6.97 -0.06 -1.84
N ALA A 93 6.49 0.25 -0.63
CA ALA A 93 6.96 1.42 0.10
C ALA A 93 8.47 1.33 0.42
N ASP A 94 8.97 0.18 0.85
CA ASP A 94 10.37 -0.02 1.24
C ASP A 94 11.35 -0.09 0.08
N SER A 95 10.86 -0.47 -1.11
CA SER A 95 11.64 -0.45 -2.35
C SER A 95 11.86 0.95 -2.92
N SER A 96 11.09 1.94 -2.48
CA SER A 96 11.27 3.34 -2.87
C SER A 96 12.49 3.96 -2.19
N ASP A 97 13.20 4.82 -2.90
CA ASP A 97 14.24 5.70 -2.34
C ASP A 97 13.65 7.00 -1.75
N ASP A 98 12.38 7.31 -2.06
CA ASP A 98 11.67 8.42 -1.45
C ASP A 98 11.22 8.04 -0.04
N ALA A 99 11.29 8.99 0.90
CA ALA A 99 10.77 8.80 2.24
C ALA A 99 9.23 8.78 2.21
N ILE A 100 8.63 7.65 2.58
CA ILE A 100 7.17 7.45 2.59
C ILE A 100 6.74 7.21 4.02
N PHE A 101 5.74 7.97 4.47
CA PHE A 101 5.20 7.87 5.81
C PHE A 101 3.70 8.16 5.86
N ALA A 102 3.06 7.72 6.93
CA ALA A 102 1.71 8.14 7.28
C ALA A 102 1.62 8.47 8.77
N LYS A 103 0.74 9.40 9.12
CA LYS A 103 0.49 9.86 10.48
C LYS A 103 -1.00 9.85 10.80
N ASP A 104 -1.34 9.56 12.05
CA ASP A 104 -2.69 9.76 12.59
C ASP A 104 -3.03 11.26 12.76
N LEU A 105 -4.27 11.56 13.17
CA LEU A 105 -4.71 12.94 13.42
C LEU A 105 -3.99 13.63 14.59
N GLN A 106 -3.30 12.89 15.46
CA GLN A 106 -2.46 13.45 16.52
C GLN A 106 -1.02 13.67 16.06
N GLY A 107 -0.71 13.40 14.78
CA GLY A 107 0.60 13.56 14.20
C GLY A 107 1.56 12.40 14.48
N ARG A 108 1.08 11.28 15.01
CA ARG A 108 1.91 10.11 15.31
C ARG A 108 2.08 9.22 14.09
N TYR A 109 3.29 8.74 13.85
CA TYR A 109 3.61 7.86 12.73
C TYR A 109 2.90 6.50 12.85
N ILE A 110 2.20 6.10 11.78
CA ILE A 110 1.55 4.79 11.62
C ILE A 110 2.14 3.97 10.47
N LEU A 111 2.91 4.62 9.60
CA LEU A 111 3.73 4.00 8.55
C LEU A 111 5.00 4.81 8.40
N PHE A 112 6.13 4.12 8.26
CA PHE A 112 7.43 4.74 8.05
C PHE A 112 8.32 3.76 7.27
N ASN A 113 8.58 4.05 5.99
CA ASN A 113 9.34 3.13 5.13
C ASN A 113 10.84 3.16 5.45
N ARG A 114 11.57 2.17 4.89
CA ARG A 114 13.02 2.04 5.00
C ARG A 114 13.77 3.33 4.65
N ALA A 115 13.42 4.00 3.54
CA ALA A 115 14.10 5.22 3.11
C ALA A 115 13.95 6.36 4.12
N ALA A 116 12.75 6.56 4.68
CA ALA A 116 12.54 7.54 5.74
C ALA A 116 13.42 7.25 6.96
N GLY A 117 13.55 5.97 7.35
CA GLY A 117 14.45 5.51 8.41
C GLY A 117 15.92 5.84 8.18
N VAL A 118 16.39 5.67 6.94
CA VAL A 118 17.78 6.02 6.55
C VAL A 118 18.04 7.51 6.72
N TYR A 119 17.12 8.39 6.29
CA TYR A 119 17.32 9.83 6.41
C TYR A 119 17.37 10.31 7.87
N VAL A 120 16.51 9.77 8.75
CA VAL A 120 16.48 10.20 10.16
C VAL A 120 17.43 9.39 11.07
N GLY A 121 18.03 8.31 10.56
CA GLY A 121 18.91 7.42 11.32
C GLY A 121 18.19 6.59 12.39
N LYS A 122 16.92 6.23 12.17
CA LYS A 122 16.08 5.45 13.11
C LYS A 122 15.34 4.34 12.39
N THR A 123 15.05 3.27 13.11
CA THR A 123 14.21 2.18 12.60
C THR A 123 12.73 2.53 12.68
N ALA A 124 11.89 1.87 11.88
CA ALA A 124 10.44 2.06 11.94
C ALA A 124 9.91 1.79 13.36
N ASP A 125 10.39 0.74 14.04
CA ASP A 125 9.96 0.36 15.39
C ASP A 125 10.20 1.45 16.44
N GLU A 126 11.26 2.25 16.28
CA GLU A 126 11.56 3.38 17.18
C GLU A 126 10.70 4.62 16.90
N VAL A 127 10.17 4.74 15.68
CA VAL A 127 9.45 5.91 15.18
C VAL A 127 7.93 5.73 15.26
N LEU A 128 7.42 4.53 15.06
CA LEU A 128 5.98 4.25 15.08
C LEU A 128 5.37 4.64 16.43
N GLY A 129 4.25 5.35 16.39
CA GLY A 129 3.58 5.92 17.55
C GLY A 129 4.21 7.20 18.11
N GLN A 130 5.39 7.62 17.65
CA GLN A 130 6.00 8.91 17.98
C GLN A 130 5.55 9.99 16.98
N ASP A 131 5.82 11.26 17.27
CA ASP A 131 5.59 12.39 16.36
C ASP A 131 6.91 13.06 15.95
N ASP A 132 6.83 14.12 15.13
CA ASP A 132 7.98 14.85 14.58
C ASP A 132 8.99 15.32 15.64
N ARG A 133 8.55 15.61 16.87
CA ARG A 133 9.40 16.13 17.95
C ARG A 133 10.41 15.10 18.45
N ALA A 134 10.13 13.82 18.23
CA ALA A 134 11.06 12.75 18.56
C ALA A 134 12.14 12.56 17.48
N LEU A 135 11.96 13.13 16.28
CA LEU A 135 12.81 12.91 15.11
C LEU A 135 13.62 14.15 14.73
N PHE A 136 13.04 15.34 14.86
CA PHE A 136 13.59 16.58 14.32
C PHE A 136 13.82 17.64 15.41
N PRO A 137 14.73 18.61 15.17
CA PRO A 137 14.85 19.80 16.00
C PRO A 137 13.51 20.53 16.12
N LYS A 138 13.31 21.23 17.24
CA LYS A 138 12.03 21.88 17.59
C LYS A 138 11.41 22.68 16.45
N ASP A 139 12.19 23.56 15.81
CA ASP A 139 11.69 24.45 14.76
C ASP A 139 11.24 23.67 13.51
N GLN A 140 11.97 22.61 13.14
CA GLN A 140 11.61 21.73 12.02
C GLN A 140 10.39 20.88 12.37
N ALA A 141 10.32 20.33 13.58
CA ALA A 141 9.17 19.56 14.05
C ALA A 141 7.89 20.41 14.04
N GLU A 142 7.92 21.63 14.55
CA GLU A 142 6.78 22.55 14.54
C GLU A 142 6.34 22.89 13.11
N MET A 143 7.28 23.14 12.20
CA MET A 143 7.01 23.39 10.79
C MET A 143 6.34 22.18 10.10
N LEU A 144 6.85 20.96 10.33
CA LEU A 144 6.32 19.72 9.79
C LEU A 144 4.92 19.41 10.31
N MET A 145 4.69 19.60 11.61
CA MET A 145 3.39 19.42 12.25
C MET A 145 2.37 20.43 11.73
N ALA A 146 2.75 21.71 11.60
CA ALA A 146 1.88 22.74 11.04
C ALA A 146 1.48 22.44 9.59
N PHE A 147 2.41 21.92 8.79
CA PHE A 147 2.10 21.50 7.43
C PHE A 147 1.12 20.31 7.41
N GLY A 148 1.31 19.30 8.25
CA GLY A 148 0.36 18.19 8.40
C GLY A 148 -1.04 18.68 8.80
N GLN A 149 -1.14 19.58 9.77
CA GLN A 149 -2.41 20.19 10.17
C GLN A 149 -3.07 20.97 9.03
N ARG A 150 -2.28 21.67 8.21
CA ARG A 150 -2.79 22.38 7.05
C ARG A 150 -3.39 21.44 6.01
N VAL A 151 -2.76 20.29 5.76
CA VAL A 151 -3.28 19.24 4.87
C VAL A 151 -4.62 18.70 5.36
N VAL A 152 -4.75 18.40 6.66
CA VAL A 152 -6.01 17.95 7.26
C VAL A 152 -7.09 19.03 7.12
N LYS A 153 -6.76 20.28 7.47
CA LYS A 153 -7.70 21.39 7.44
C LYS A 153 -8.20 21.72 6.03
N GLU A 154 -7.31 21.70 5.06
CA GLU A 154 -7.63 22.02 3.66
C GLU A 154 -8.18 20.82 2.89
N ASN A 155 -8.06 19.61 3.44
CA ASN A 155 -8.48 18.34 2.85
C ASN A 155 -8.02 18.19 1.38
N ARG A 156 -6.76 18.54 1.11
CA ARG A 156 -6.16 18.48 -0.22
C ARG A 156 -4.69 18.10 -0.17
N VAL A 157 -4.20 17.58 -1.29
CA VAL A 157 -2.78 17.30 -1.48
C VAL A 157 -2.02 18.62 -1.64
N LEU A 158 -0.90 18.73 -0.95
CA LEU A 158 -0.01 19.89 -0.97
C LEU A 158 1.43 19.43 -1.17
N THR A 159 2.19 20.15 -1.98
CA THR A 159 3.62 19.89 -2.23
C THR A 159 4.43 21.13 -1.88
N LEU A 160 5.48 20.98 -1.06
CA LEU A 160 6.38 22.05 -0.65
C LEU A 160 7.82 21.55 -0.61
N GLU A 161 8.77 22.47 -0.70
CA GLU A 161 10.17 22.19 -0.38
C GLU A 161 10.40 22.32 1.13
N GLU A 162 11.03 21.32 1.73
CA GLU A 162 11.40 21.26 3.14
C GLU A 162 12.91 21.12 3.25
N VAL A 163 13.55 21.95 4.06
CA VAL A 163 14.98 21.81 4.41
C VAL A 163 15.04 21.17 5.79
N LEU A 164 15.59 19.96 5.85
CA LEU A 164 15.60 19.15 7.06
C LEU A 164 17.01 18.69 7.40
N ASP A 165 17.29 18.61 8.69
CA ASP A 165 18.52 17.99 9.20
C ASP A 165 18.34 16.48 9.21
N THR A 166 19.16 15.80 8.41
CA THR A 166 19.22 14.34 8.31
C THR A 166 20.47 13.80 8.98
N GLN A 167 20.59 12.48 9.12
CA GLN A 167 21.80 11.83 9.63
C GLN A 167 23.07 12.21 8.82
N ASP A 168 22.91 12.45 7.52
CA ASP A 168 24.00 12.83 6.61
C ASP A 168 24.17 14.35 6.47
N GLY A 169 23.44 15.15 7.27
CA GLY A 169 23.46 16.61 7.24
C GLY A 169 22.19 17.22 6.63
N GLU A 170 22.24 18.51 6.30
CA GLU A 170 21.12 19.26 5.74
C GLU A 170 20.78 18.74 4.33
N ARG A 171 19.51 18.39 4.11
CA ARG A 171 18.98 17.98 2.80
C ARG A 171 17.73 18.77 2.45
N VAL A 172 17.50 18.93 1.13
CA VAL A 172 16.31 19.58 0.59
C VAL A 172 15.38 18.52 0.03
N PHE A 173 14.19 18.41 0.60
CA PHE A 173 13.16 17.47 0.17
C PHE A 173 12.03 18.20 -0.56
N LEU A 174 11.56 17.62 -1.66
CA LEU A 174 10.26 17.96 -2.24
C LEU A 174 9.22 17.04 -1.61
N SER A 175 8.48 17.57 -0.64
CA SER A 175 7.53 16.83 0.18
C SER A 175 6.11 17.04 -0.29
N THR A 176 5.45 15.95 -0.72
CA THR A 176 4.03 15.92 -1.04
C THR A 176 3.27 15.23 0.07
N LYS A 177 2.32 15.95 0.69
CA LYS A 177 1.47 15.43 1.77
C LYS A 177 0.00 15.53 1.39
N GLY A 178 -0.80 14.54 1.76
CA GLY A 178 -2.23 14.49 1.47
C GLY A 178 -3.05 13.85 2.58
N PRO A 179 -4.37 14.14 2.66
CA PRO A 179 -5.25 13.52 3.65
C PRO A 179 -5.44 12.03 3.34
N LEU A 180 -5.58 11.22 4.39
CA LEU A 180 -6.04 9.84 4.31
C LEU A 180 -7.50 9.79 4.75
N HIS A 181 -8.35 9.18 3.93
CA HIS A 181 -9.79 9.07 4.17
C HIS A 181 -10.21 7.66 4.57
N ASP A 182 -11.14 7.55 5.51
CA ASP A 182 -11.79 6.29 5.87
C ASP A 182 -12.88 5.92 4.85
N ALA A 183 -13.56 4.79 5.08
CA ALA A 183 -14.64 4.33 4.21
C ALA A 183 -15.87 5.26 4.18
N GLN A 184 -15.95 6.20 5.12
CA GLN A 184 -17.01 7.22 5.19
C GLN A 184 -16.57 8.55 4.55
N GLY A 185 -15.34 8.64 4.04
CA GLY A 185 -14.78 9.85 3.44
C GLY A 185 -14.23 10.85 4.46
N GLN A 186 -14.11 10.47 5.74
CA GLN A 186 -13.59 11.34 6.79
C GLN A 186 -12.07 11.22 6.88
N VAL A 187 -11.40 12.35 7.09
CA VAL A 187 -9.94 12.37 7.24
C VAL A 187 -9.56 11.72 8.56
N PHE A 188 -8.79 10.63 8.52
CA PHE A 188 -8.28 9.93 9.71
C PHE A 188 -6.76 10.06 9.88
N GLY A 189 -6.07 10.68 8.93
CA GLY A 189 -4.64 10.85 8.96
C GLY A 189 -4.09 11.63 7.78
N VAL A 190 -2.76 11.64 7.68
CA VAL A 190 -2.01 12.30 6.60
C VAL A 190 -0.94 11.34 6.11
N PHE A 191 -0.79 11.20 4.79
CA PHE A 191 0.38 10.57 4.20
C PHE A 191 1.39 11.63 3.74
N GLY A 192 2.65 11.23 3.61
CA GLY A 192 3.70 12.05 3.04
C GLY A 192 4.66 11.23 2.20
N ILE A 193 5.09 11.81 1.08
CA ILE A 193 6.15 11.32 0.21
C ILE A 193 7.15 12.45 0.04
N SER A 194 8.38 12.23 0.49
CA SER A 194 9.45 13.23 0.50
C SER A 194 10.61 12.73 -0.35
N ARG A 195 10.81 13.40 -1.50
CA ARG A 195 11.90 13.09 -2.42
C ARG A 195 13.08 14.00 -2.14
N ASP A 196 14.26 13.42 -1.95
CA ASP A 196 15.50 14.18 -1.87
C ASP A 196 15.81 14.83 -3.23
N ILE A 197 15.82 16.17 -3.25
CA ILE A 197 16.17 16.99 -4.41
C ILE A 197 17.45 17.79 -4.19
N THR A 198 18.24 17.48 -3.15
CA THR A 198 19.46 18.21 -2.77
C THR A 198 20.43 18.34 -3.95
N THR A 199 20.72 17.23 -4.63
CA THR A 199 21.57 17.20 -5.82
C THR A 199 20.98 18.02 -6.96
N ARG A 200 19.67 17.98 -7.17
CA ARG A 200 18.99 18.73 -8.22
C ARG A 200 19.09 20.24 -7.96
N VAL A 201 18.87 20.67 -6.72
CA VAL A 201 18.95 22.07 -6.31
C VAL A 201 20.40 22.57 -6.39
N SER A 202 21.38 21.78 -5.96
CA SER A 202 22.79 22.16 -6.01
C SER A 202 23.32 22.29 -7.45
N VAL A 203 22.93 21.38 -8.33
CA VAL A 203 23.24 21.45 -9.77
C VAL A 203 22.57 22.67 -10.41
N ALA A 204 21.28 22.90 -10.15
CA ALA A 204 20.57 24.06 -10.69
C ALA A 204 21.21 25.39 -10.24
N LYS A 205 21.62 25.49 -8.97
CA LYS A 205 22.33 26.66 -8.43
C LYS A 205 23.68 26.86 -9.11
N THR A 206 24.41 25.79 -9.39
CA THR A 206 25.71 25.83 -10.06
C THR A 206 25.57 26.29 -11.51
N LEU A 207 24.62 25.71 -12.25
CA LEU A 207 24.32 26.12 -13.63
C LEU A 207 23.89 27.59 -13.71
N LYS A 208 23.05 28.05 -12.79
CA LYS A 208 22.65 29.47 -12.71
C LYS A 208 23.86 30.38 -12.50
N LYS A 209 24.78 30.03 -11.60
CA LYS A 209 26.02 30.80 -11.39
C LYS A 209 26.88 30.84 -12.64
N GLN A 210 27.09 29.71 -13.30
CA GLN A 210 27.88 29.65 -14.54
C GLN A 210 27.27 30.49 -15.66
N SER A 211 25.95 30.41 -15.84
CA SER A 211 25.23 31.22 -16.83
C SER A 211 25.41 32.72 -16.60
N VAL A 212 25.30 33.17 -15.34
CA VAL A 212 25.55 34.58 -14.97
C VAL A 212 27.00 34.98 -15.25
N THR A 213 27.98 34.15 -14.89
CA THR A 213 29.39 34.43 -15.17
C THR A 213 29.68 34.54 -16.66
N LEU A 214 29.18 33.60 -17.47
CA LEU A 214 29.35 33.62 -18.93
C LEU A 214 28.69 34.84 -19.57
N GLN A 215 27.51 35.24 -19.07
CA GLN A 215 26.82 36.43 -19.55
C GLN A 215 27.63 37.70 -19.27
N ASN A 216 28.22 37.81 -18.08
CA ASN A 216 29.09 38.93 -17.74
C ASN A 216 30.35 38.97 -18.62
N GLN A 217 31.00 37.82 -18.85
CA GLN A 217 32.17 37.73 -19.73
C GLN A 217 31.84 38.12 -21.17
N ASN A 218 30.70 37.66 -21.71
CA ASN A 218 30.25 38.06 -23.04
C ASN A 218 30.00 39.57 -23.13
N GLN A 219 29.35 40.17 -22.13
CA GLN A 219 29.13 41.62 -22.10
C GLN A 219 30.45 42.41 -22.04
N GLU A 220 31.44 41.92 -21.31
CA GLU A 220 32.77 42.53 -21.23
C GLU A 220 33.51 42.44 -22.57
N LEU A 221 33.48 41.27 -23.22
CA LEU A 221 34.03 41.07 -24.55
C LEU A 221 33.36 41.96 -25.59
N GLU A 222 32.04 42.10 -25.57
CA GLU A 222 31.33 43.00 -26.48
C GLU A 222 31.71 44.46 -26.26
N ARG A 223 31.86 44.89 -25.00
CA ARG A 223 32.34 46.25 -24.66
C ARG A 223 33.76 46.47 -25.15
N PHE A 224 34.66 45.51 -24.91
CA PHE A 224 36.04 45.57 -25.37
C PHE A 224 36.12 45.62 -26.89
N ASN A 225 35.42 44.72 -27.59
CA ASN A 225 35.36 44.69 -29.05
C ASN A 225 34.84 46.01 -29.61
N ARG A 226 33.76 46.57 -29.04
CA ARG A 226 33.23 47.87 -29.49
C ARG A 226 34.23 49.00 -29.28
N ALA A 227 34.91 49.05 -28.14
CA ALA A 227 35.94 50.06 -27.87
C ALA A 227 37.15 49.92 -28.80
N MET A 228 37.59 48.70 -29.06
CA MET A 228 38.72 48.41 -29.94
C MET A 228 38.41 48.76 -31.40
N VAL A 229 37.25 48.33 -31.91
CA VAL A 229 36.78 48.69 -33.26
C VAL A 229 36.61 50.21 -33.39
N GLY A 230 36.03 50.87 -32.38
CA GLY A 230 35.94 52.33 -32.35
C GLY A 230 37.31 53.00 -32.48
N ARG A 231 38.31 52.53 -31.72
CA ARG A 231 39.68 53.04 -31.77
C ARG A 231 40.33 52.85 -33.14
N GLU A 232 40.16 51.69 -33.77
CA GLU A 232 40.70 51.43 -35.12
C GLU A 232 40.04 52.32 -36.17
N LEU A 233 38.71 52.50 -36.11
CA LEU A 233 38.00 53.42 -37.01
C LEU A 233 38.44 54.87 -36.84
N ASP A 234 38.61 55.34 -35.59
CA ASP A 234 39.11 56.68 -35.31
C ASP A 234 40.56 56.86 -35.79
N MET A 235 41.39 55.82 -35.67
CA MET A 235 42.76 55.81 -36.18
C MET A 235 42.80 55.88 -37.71
N ILE A 236 41.92 55.14 -38.40
CA ILE A 236 41.79 55.19 -39.87
C ILE A 236 41.37 56.59 -40.31
N LYS A 237 40.35 57.19 -39.66
CA LYS A 237 39.93 58.57 -39.94
C LYS A 237 41.07 59.56 -39.74
N LEU A 238 41.81 59.46 -38.63
CA LEU A 238 42.93 60.34 -38.35
C LEU A 238 44.03 60.23 -39.41
N LYS A 239 44.39 59.00 -39.81
CA LYS A 239 45.37 58.76 -40.90
C LYS A 239 44.89 59.35 -42.22
N ARG A 240 43.58 59.23 -42.55
CA ARG A 240 42.98 59.83 -43.74
C ARG A 240 43.09 61.36 -43.71
N THR A 241 42.75 61.99 -42.59
CA THR A 241 42.90 63.45 -42.40
C THR A 241 44.36 63.89 -42.51
N ILE A 242 45.32 63.14 -41.96
CA ILE A 242 46.76 63.47 -42.10
C ILE A 242 47.18 63.40 -43.57
N ASN A 243 46.78 62.37 -44.31
CA ASN A 243 47.07 62.25 -45.74
C ASN A 243 46.49 63.43 -46.54
N GLU A 244 45.25 63.84 -46.28
CA GLU A 244 44.61 64.99 -46.93
C GLU A 244 45.38 66.29 -46.65
N LEU A 245 45.77 66.54 -45.40
CA LEU A 245 46.55 67.72 -45.00
C LEU A 245 47.95 67.71 -45.63
N SER A 246 48.65 66.57 -45.64
CA SER A 246 49.95 66.43 -46.30
C SER A 246 49.86 66.75 -47.79
N SER A 247 48.82 66.27 -48.48
CA SER A 247 48.59 66.56 -49.89
C SER A 247 48.33 68.06 -50.15
N GLN A 248 47.54 68.72 -49.30
CA GLN A 248 47.31 70.17 -49.38
C GLN A 248 48.59 71.00 -49.17
N LEU A 249 49.52 70.51 -48.36
CA LEU A 249 50.83 71.13 -48.13
C LEU A 249 51.87 70.80 -49.22
N GLY A 250 51.49 70.05 -50.26
CA GLY A 250 52.39 69.66 -51.35
C GLY A 250 53.40 68.57 -50.98
N GLN A 251 53.15 67.83 -49.89
CA GLN A 251 53.97 66.71 -49.43
C GLN A 251 53.33 65.37 -49.81
N GLU A 252 54.13 64.31 -49.96
CA GLU A 252 53.59 62.97 -50.21
C GLU A 252 52.82 62.44 -48.99
N PRO A 253 51.67 61.76 -49.20
CA PRO A 253 50.90 61.19 -48.11
C PRO A 253 51.70 60.10 -47.37
N PRO A 254 51.89 60.22 -46.04
CA PRO A 254 52.76 59.32 -45.29
C PRO A 254 52.13 57.95 -44.98
N PHE A 255 50.82 57.78 -45.10
CA PHE A 255 50.14 56.52 -44.77
C PHE A 255 49.48 55.87 -45.99
N ASN A 256 49.72 54.57 -46.21
CA ASN A 256 49.01 53.79 -47.21
C ASN A 256 47.68 53.28 -46.63
N LEU A 257 46.56 53.70 -47.21
CA LEU A 257 45.19 53.35 -46.78
C LEU A 257 44.44 52.49 -47.81
N GLY A 258 45.13 51.85 -48.77
CA GLY A 258 44.46 51.11 -49.86
C GLY A 258 43.56 49.94 -49.43
N PHE A 259 43.66 49.48 -48.18
CA PHE A 259 42.79 48.45 -47.58
C PHE A 259 41.49 49.03 -46.98
N ALA A 260 41.41 50.34 -46.75
CA ALA A 260 40.26 50.99 -46.12
C ALA A 260 39.22 51.47 -47.14
N ASP A 261 39.58 51.56 -48.41
CA ASP A 261 38.68 51.96 -49.51
C ASP A 261 37.85 50.78 -50.05
N GLU A 262 38.07 49.55 -49.56
CA GLU A 262 37.27 48.34 -49.86
C GLU A 262 36.13 48.06 -48.84
N LEU A 263 36.02 48.88 -47.79
CA LEU A 263 35.09 48.67 -46.65
C LEU A 263 33.83 49.57 -46.67
N ASP A 264 33.65 50.41 -47.69
CA ASP A 264 32.43 51.19 -47.97
C ASP A 264 31.54 50.48 -49.02
#